data_AF-A0A4Y2C5B1-F1
#
_entry.id   AF-A0A4Y2C5B1-F1
#
_cell.length_a   1.000
_cell.length_b   1.000
_cell.length_c   1.000
_cell.angle_alpha   90.00
_cell.angle_beta   90.00
_cell.angle_gamma   90.00
#
_symmetry.space_group_name_H-M   'P 1'
#
loop_
_entity.id
_entity.type
_entity.pdbx_description
1 polymer ?
#
loop_
_entity_poly.entity_id
_entity_poly.type
_entity_poly.pdbx_seq_one_letter_code
_entity_poly.pdbx_strand_id
1 'polypeptide(L)'
;MLNSKKSKTLLLKYKLIQTPGIKTWHKSRETENGTLKIIDRKKNFFKLAQGIYAAPEKIENVYGMSPFIAQVFVGGESLKSFVVAIVIPDKETVLPWSNENLKCNSWSEICNDPAVKALIFEDMLKRGKEGGLNSFEQVKAIHLHPEVLTYEAGFLTLTSKIKRDFCKKYFAKEIETLFNSYKEYV
;
A
#
# COMPACT_ATOMS: atom_id res chain seq x y z
N MET A 1 -38.36 22.62 16.86
CA MET A 1 -38.21 21.23 16.41
C MET A 1 -36.94 21.11 15.58
N LEU A 2 -36.02 20.27 16.07
CA LEU A 2 -34.90 19.59 15.40
C LEU A 2 -33.98 20.36 14.44
N ASN A 3 -32.96 20.97 15.07
CA ASN A 3 -31.52 20.78 14.79
C ASN A 3 -31.07 20.63 13.33
N SER A 4 -30.77 21.79 12.74
CA SER A 4 -29.65 22.00 11.82
C SER A 4 -28.32 21.60 12.48
N LYS A 5 -28.03 20.29 12.54
CA LYS A 5 -26.66 19.82 12.78
C LYS A 5 -25.91 19.96 11.46
N LYS A 6 -25.36 21.16 11.30
CA LYS A 6 -24.27 21.49 10.39
C LYS A 6 -23.38 20.26 10.19
N SER A 7 -23.33 19.81 8.94
CA SER A 7 -22.24 19.03 8.38
C SER A 7 -20.93 19.75 8.67
N LYS A 8 -20.37 19.54 9.86
CA LYS A 8 -19.00 19.91 10.18
C LYS A 8 -18.17 18.90 9.42
N THR A 9 -17.80 19.28 8.20
CA THR A 9 -16.68 18.74 7.46
C THR A 9 -15.57 18.46 8.47
N LEU A 10 -15.35 17.18 8.77
CA LEU A 10 -14.23 16.66 9.54
C LEU A 10 -12.97 16.95 8.71
N LEU A 11 -12.54 18.22 8.70
CA LEU A 11 -11.21 18.60 8.27
C LEU A 11 -10.26 18.00 9.29
N LEU A 12 -9.82 16.79 8.97
CA LEU A 12 -8.83 16.05 9.71
C LEU A 12 -7.53 16.83 9.73
N LYS A 13 -7.35 17.67 10.76
CA LYS A 13 -6.12 18.40 10.98
C LYS A 13 -5.06 17.42 11.47
N TYR A 14 -4.30 16.89 10.52
CA TYR A 14 -3.10 16.14 10.84
C TYR A 14 -2.05 17.09 11.45
N LYS A 15 -1.45 16.70 12.57
CA LYS A 15 -0.36 17.44 13.23
C LYS A 15 0.94 16.63 13.20
N LEU A 16 2.07 17.29 12.98
CA LEU A 16 3.38 16.69 13.21
C LEU A 16 3.73 16.83 14.70
N ILE A 17 3.99 15.70 15.34
CA ILE A 17 4.45 15.64 16.72
C ILE A 17 5.85 15.03 16.76
N GLN A 18 6.70 15.56 17.62
CA GLN A 18 8.02 15.01 17.90
C GLN A 18 7.95 14.23 19.20
N THR A 19 8.53 13.03 19.23
CA THR A 19 8.65 12.28 20.48
C THR A 19 9.67 12.99 21.37
N PRO A 20 9.32 13.38 22.61
CA PRO A 20 10.28 14.01 23.52
C PRO A 20 11.52 13.15 23.69
N GLY A 21 12.71 13.75 23.56
CA GLY A 21 14.00 13.04 23.69
C GLY A 21 14.46 12.26 22.44
N ILE A 22 13.65 12.15 21.39
CA ILE A 22 14.02 11.46 20.15
C ILE A 22 13.81 12.42 18.97
N LYS A 23 14.82 12.62 18.12
CA LYS A 23 14.74 13.47 16.90
C LYS A 23 13.87 12.87 15.78
N THR A 24 12.81 12.15 16.12
CA THR A 24 11.90 11.47 15.19
C THR A 24 10.55 12.18 15.19
N TRP A 25 10.06 12.48 13.99
CA TRP A 25 8.78 13.13 13.76
C TRP A 25 7.72 12.11 13.34
N HIS A 26 6.53 12.23 13.92
CA HIS A 26 5.37 11.42 13.63
C HIS A 26 4.19 12.29 13.17
N LYS A 27 3.36 11.75 12.29
CA LYS A 27 2.07 12.35 11.95
C LYS A 27 1.01 11.79 12.89
N SER A 28 0.22 12.67 13.49
CA SER A 28 -0.84 12.33 14.42
C SER A 28 -2.18 12.88 13.94
N ARG A 29 -3.26 12.21 14.34
CA ARG A 29 -4.65 12.67 14.20
C ARG A 29 -5.24 12.80 15.60
N GLU A 30 -5.91 13.91 15.84
CA GLU A 30 -6.69 14.13 17.06
C GLU A 30 -8.03 13.38 16.94
N THR A 31 -8.38 12.65 17.99
CA THR A 31 -9.66 11.94 18.10
C THR A 31 -10.72 12.86 18.74
N GLU A 32 -12.00 12.52 18.59
CA GLU A 32 -13.11 13.30 19.15
C GLU A 32 -13.03 13.41 20.68
N ASN A 33 -12.35 12.47 21.33
CA ASN A 33 -12.14 12.41 22.77
C ASN A 33 -10.91 13.21 23.24
N GLY A 34 -10.25 13.99 22.37
CA GLY A 34 -9.06 14.78 22.70
C GLY A 34 -7.76 13.97 22.81
N THR A 35 -7.77 12.68 22.49
CA THR A 35 -6.55 11.84 22.45
C THR A 35 -5.88 11.92 21.08
N LEU A 36 -4.55 11.86 21.05
CA LEU A 36 -3.76 11.80 19.81
C LEU A 36 -3.51 10.34 19.39
N LYS A 37 -3.86 10.02 18.14
CA LYS A 37 -3.50 8.75 17.50
C LYS A 37 -2.33 8.96 16.56
N ILE A 38 -1.22 8.25 16.80
CA ILE A 38 -0.07 8.21 15.89
C ILE A 38 -0.48 7.43 14.63
N ILE A 39 -0.19 8.01 13.46
CA ILE A 39 -0.53 7.42 12.16
C ILE A 39 0.70 6.76 11.56
N ASP A 40 1.77 7.54 11.36
CA ASP A 40 2.99 7.08 10.72
C ASP A 40 4.17 8.03 11.02
N ARG A 41 5.38 7.64 10.65
CA ARG A 41 6.60 8.46 10.69
C ARG A 41 6.60 9.50 9.58
N LYS A 42 7.22 10.66 9.82
CA LYS A 42 7.27 11.77 8.86
C LYS A 42 7.85 11.39 7.50
N LYS A 43 8.81 10.46 7.49
CA LYS A 43 9.52 10.02 6.29
C LYS A 43 8.78 8.96 5.48
N ASN A 44 7.72 8.35 6.04
CA ASN A 44 7.04 7.21 5.43
C ASN A 44 5.77 7.58 4.66
N PHE A 45 5.10 8.68 5.02
CA PHE A 45 3.93 9.14 4.28
C PHE A 45 4.33 9.84 2.98
N PHE A 46 3.44 9.80 2.00
CA PHE A 46 3.55 10.63 0.80
C PHE A 46 2.25 11.39 0.55
N LYS A 47 2.38 12.49 -0.19
CA LYS A 47 1.26 13.33 -0.61
C LYS A 47 0.84 12.87 -2.00
N LEU A 48 -0.45 12.81 -2.28
CA LEU A 48 -1.00 12.61 -3.62
C LEU A 48 -1.31 13.98 -4.27
N ALA A 49 -1.56 13.99 -5.58
CA ALA A 49 -1.80 15.20 -6.36
C ALA A 49 -2.92 16.08 -5.78
N GLN A 50 -3.96 15.48 -5.20
CA GLN A 50 -5.10 16.18 -4.60
C GLN A 50 -4.79 16.82 -3.25
N GLY A 51 -3.56 16.68 -2.75
CA GLY A 51 -3.14 17.18 -1.45
C GLY A 51 -3.49 16.30 -0.27
N ILE A 52 -4.05 15.11 -0.53
CA ILE A 52 -4.34 14.09 0.47
C ILE A 52 -3.04 13.33 0.80
N TYR A 53 -2.89 12.91 2.05
CA TYR A 53 -1.76 12.11 2.48
C TYR A 53 -2.16 10.65 2.64
N ALA A 54 -1.36 9.76 2.05
CA ALA A 54 -1.49 8.32 2.23
C ALA A 54 -0.40 7.80 3.18
N ALA A 55 -0.79 6.86 4.05
CA ALA A 55 0.11 6.16 4.96
C ALA A 55 0.33 4.75 4.42
N PRO A 56 1.45 4.47 3.72
CA PRO A 56 1.64 3.18 3.06
C PRO A 56 1.76 2.02 4.04
N GLU A 57 2.33 2.21 5.24
CA GLU A 57 2.37 1.13 6.25
C GLU A 57 0.96 0.67 6.64
N LYS A 58 0.00 1.59 6.76
CA LYS A 58 -1.40 1.25 7.04
C LYS A 58 -1.97 0.38 5.91
N ILE A 59 -1.73 0.79 4.66
CA ILE A 59 -2.26 0.11 3.46
C ILE A 59 -1.64 -1.28 3.32
N GLU A 60 -0.32 -1.38 3.46
CA GLU A 60 0.44 -2.63 3.40
C GLU A 60 0.03 -3.61 4.50
N ASN A 61 -0.19 -3.13 5.73
CA ASN A 61 -0.66 -3.99 6.82
C ASN A 61 -2.04 -4.59 6.54
N VAL A 62 -2.94 -3.86 5.88
CA VAL A 62 -4.26 -4.38 5.50
C VAL A 62 -4.15 -5.42 4.39
N TYR A 63 -3.35 -5.15 3.35
CA TYR A 63 -3.18 -6.12 2.26
C TYR A 63 -2.36 -7.35 2.66
N GLY A 64 -1.41 -7.21 3.58
CA GLY A 64 -0.63 -8.32 4.12
C GLY A 64 -1.44 -9.32 4.95
N MET A 65 -2.73 -9.06 5.22
CA MET A 65 -3.65 -10.05 5.79
C MET A 65 -4.22 -11.02 4.74
N SER A 66 -3.95 -10.80 3.46
CA SER A 66 -4.33 -11.70 2.37
C SER A 66 -3.48 -12.98 2.42
N PRO A 67 -4.08 -14.18 2.28
CA PRO A 67 -3.30 -15.42 2.20
C PRO A 67 -2.47 -15.51 0.91
N PHE A 68 -2.84 -14.76 -0.14
CA PHE A 68 -2.12 -14.78 -1.42
C PHE A 68 -0.87 -13.91 -1.42
N ILE A 69 -0.63 -13.11 -0.37
CA ILE A 69 0.41 -12.08 -0.34
C ILE A 69 1.42 -12.42 0.75
N ALA A 70 2.66 -12.68 0.35
CA ALA A 70 3.77 -12.82 1.29
C ALA A 70 4.26 -11.44 1.76
N GLN A 71 4.47 -10.51 0.82
CA GLN A 71 4.92 -9.15 1.11
C GLN A 71 4.29 -8.16 0.12
N VAL A 72 4.11 -6.92 0.56
CA VAL A 72 3.55 -5.86 -0.28
C VAL A 72 4.28 -4.55 -0.02
N PHE A 73 4.58 -3.83 -1.09
CA PHE A 73 5.16 -2.51 -1.07
C PHE A 73 4.26 -1.54 -1.83
N VAL A 74 3.71 -0.55 -1.12
CA VAL A 74 2.84 0.47 -1.69
C VAL A 74 3.65 1.68 -2.11
N GLY A 75 3.57 1.98 -3.41
CA GLY A 75 4.16 3.13 -4.06
C GLY A 75 3.14 4.24 -4.29
N GLY A 76 3.61 5.47 -4.20
CA GLY A 76 2.82 6.65 -4.52
C GLY A 76 3.70 7.84 -4.81
N GLU A 77 3.20 8.74 -5.66
CA GLU A 77 3.90 9.92 -6.15
C GLU A 77 3.07 11.18 -5.95
N SER A 78 3.75 12.30 -5.68
CA SER A 78 3.12 13.61 -5.47
C SER A 78 2.35 14.14 -6.67
N LEU A 79 2.70 13.67 -7.88
CA LEU A 79 2.05 14.07 -9.12
C LEU A 79 0.90 13.14 -9.52
N LYS A 80 0.73 12.02 -8.82
CA LYS A 80 -0.29 11.01 -9.13
C LYS A 80 -1.42 11.08 -8.11
N SER A 81 -2.62 10.79 -8.58
CA SER A 81 -3.86 10.95 -7.82
C SER A 81 -4.23 9.68 -7.03
N PHE A 82 -3.48 8.60 -7.25
CA PHE A 82 -3.73 7.26 -6.73
C PHE A 82 -2.43 6.55 -6.33
N VAL A 83 -2.58 5.40 -5.67
CA VAL A 83 -1.47 4.54 -5.24
C VAL A 83 -1.42 3.25 -6.06
N VAL A 84 -0.21 2.70 -6.17
CA VAL A 84 0.09 1.43 -6.84
C VAL A 84 0.85 0.52 -5.89
N ALA A 85 0.90 -0.79 -6.17
CA ALA A 85 1.63 -1.72 -5.32
C ALA A 85 2.49 -2.72 -6.09
N ILE A 86 3.64 -3.03 -5.50
CA ILE A 86 4.44 -4.20 -5.83
C ILE A 86 4.06 -5.27 -4.82
N VAL A 87 3.63 -6.42 -5.31
CA VAL A 87 3.11 -7.53 -4.51
C VAL A 87 4.00 -8.74 -4.73
N ILE A 88 4.46 -9.35 -3.65
CA ILE A 88 5.19 -10.60 -3.69
C ILE A 88 4.15 -11.68 -3.35
N PRO A 89 3.75 -12.52 -4.33
CA PRO A 89 2.77 -13.56 -4.10
C PRO A 89 3.32 -14.64 -3.17
N ASP A 90 2.44 -15.17 -2.32
CA ASP A 90 2.77 -16.32 -1.49
C ASP A 90 2.79 -17.59 -2.32
N LYS A 91 3.94 -18.27 -2.34
CA LYS A 91 4.13 -19.49 -3.14
C LYS A 91 3.25 -20.63 -2.65
N GLU A 92 3.07 -20.75 -1.34
CA GLU A 92 2.33 -21.87 -0.75
C GLU A 92 0.84 -21.82 -1.12
N THR A 93 0.29 -20.61 -1.24
CA THR A 93 -1.13 -20.40 -1.59
C THR A 93 -1.35 -20.27 -3.09
N VAL A 94 -0.45 -19.63 -3.84
CA VAL A 94 -0.64 -19.37 -5.27
C VAL A 94 -0.32 -20.59 -6.15
N LEU A 95 0.66 -21.42 -5.78
CA LEU A 95 1.03 -22.61 -6.56
C LEU A 95 -0.09 -23.65 -6.68
N PRO A 96 -0.80 -24.03 -5.60
CA PRO A 96 -1.93 -24.95 -5.72
C PRO A 96 -3.02 -24.41 -6.64
N TRP A 97 -3.36 -23.13 -6.50
CA TRP A 97 -4.36 -22.48 -7.34
C TRP A 97 -3.93 -22.46 -8.81
N SER A 98 -2.68 -22.12 -9.10
CA SER A 98 -2.18 -22.07 -10.47
C SER A 98 -2.08 -23.45 -11.12
N ASN A 99 -1.73 -24.50 -10.38
CA ASN A 99 -1.68 -25.86 -10.91
C ASN A 99 -3.06 -26.39 -11.36
N GLU A 100 -4.14 -25.94 -10.70
CA GLU A 100 -5.51 -26.32 -11.06
C GLU A 100 -6.07 -25.50 -12.22
N ASN A 101 -5.66 -24.22 -12.35
CA ASN A 101 -6.29 -23.25 -13.24
C ASN A 101 -5.42 -22.85 -14.45
N LEU A 102 -4.11 -23.10 -14.41
CA LEU A 102 -3.13 -22.66 -15.41
C LEU A 102 -2.20 -23.80 -15.84
N LYS A 103 -1.73 -23.70 -17.09
CA LYS A 103 -0.68 -24.57 -17.65
C LYS A 103 0.65 -23.85 -17.71
N CYS A 104 1.12 -23.35 -16.57
CA CYS A 104 2.40 -22.65 -16.47
C CYS A 104 3.50 -23.60 -16.01
N ASN A 105 4.72 -23.44 -16.54
CA ASN A 105 5.85 -24.31 -16.23
C ASN A 105 6.81 -23.68 -15.21
N SER A 106 6.73 -22.36 -15.00
CA SER A 106 7.64 -21.64 -14.10
C SER A 106 6.92 -20.65 -13.18
N TRP A 107 7.51 -20.40 -12.01
CA TRP A 107 7.00 -19.40 -11.06
C TRP A 107 6.97 -17.98 -11.64
N SER A 108 7.92 -17.66 -12.52
CA SER A 108 7.98 -16.37 -13.19
C SER A 108 6.82 -16.20 -14.19
N GLU A 109 6.44 -17.25 -14.91
CA GLU A 109 5.25 -17.25 -15.76
C GLU A 109 3.99 -17.03 -14.95
N ILE A 110 3.83 -17.74 -13.81
CA ILE A 110 2.69 -17.60 -12.91
C ILE A 110 2.55 -16.15 -12.41
N CYS A 111 3.65 -15.51 -12.02
CA CYS A 111 3.62 -14.11 -11.57
C CYS A 111 3.28 -13.13 -12.71
N ASN A 112 3.58 -13.46 -13.96
CA ASN A 112 3.23 -12.62 -15.11
C ASN A 112 1.84 -12.94 -15.69
N ASP A 113 1.18 -14.00 -15.20
CA ASP A 113 -0.11 -14.43 -15.71
C ASP A 113 -1.24 -13.44 -15.30
N PRO A 114 -2.04 -12.96 -16.27
CA PRO A 114 -3.14 -12.05 -15.99
C PRO A 114 -4.20 -12.59 -15.02
N ALA A 115 -4.46 -13.90 -15.02
CA ALA A 115 -5.45 -14.52 -14.14
C ALA A 115 -4.98 -14.52 -12.68
N VAL A 116 -3.70 -14.82 -12.43
CA VAL A 116 -3.11 -14.71 -11.07
C VAL A 116 -3.12 -13.26 -10.60
N LYS A 117 -2.75 -12.34 -11.48
CA LYS A 117 -2.80 -10.91 -11.18
C LYS A 117 -4.22 -10.45 -10.84
N ALA A 118 -5.23 -10.90 -11.59
CA ALA A 118 -6.63 -10.58 -11.34
C ALA A 118 -7.11 -11.15 -9.99
N LEU A 119 -6.81 -12.43 -9.70
CA LEU A 119 -7.15 -13.08 -8.44
C LEU A 119 -6.63 -12.29 -7.23
N ILE A 120 -5.34 -11.98 -7.23
CA ILE A 120 -4.69 -11.27 -6.13
C ILE A 120 -5.24 -9.85 -6.02
N PHE A 121 -5.44 -9.18 -7.16
CA PHE A 121 -5.98 -7.82 -7.17
C PHE A 121 -7.40 -7.75 -6.62
N GLU A 122 -8.26 -8.69 -6.97
CA GLU A 122 -9.64 -8.78 -6.45
C GLU A 122 -9.66 -9.01 -4.94
N ASP A 123 -8.82 -9.92 -4.42
CA ASP A 123 -8.70 -10.13 -2.98
C ASP A 123 -8.18 -8.86 -2.29
N MET A 124 -7.17 -8.18 -2.84
CA MET A 124 -6.69 -6.89 -2.30
C MET A 124 -7.81 -5.85 -2.23
N LEU A 125 -8.64 -5.72 -3.27
CA LEU A 125 -9.76 -4.78 -3.25
C LEU A 125 -10.80 -5.14 -2.18
N LYS A 126 -11.08 -6.43 -2.00
CA LYS A 126 -11.96 -6.92 -0.93
C LYS A 126 -11.39 -6.60 0.45
N ARG A 127 -10.12 -6.97 0.71
CA ARG A 127 -9.41 -6.70 1.96
C ARG A 127 -9.30 -5.21 2.25
N GLY A 128 -9.08 -4.39 1.23
CA GLY A 128 -9.04 -2.94 1.37
C GLY A 128 -10.36 -2.35 1.86
N LYS A 129 -11.49 -2.84 1.33
CA LYS A 129 -12.82 -2.43 1.79
C LYS A 129 -13.11 -2.90 3.21
N GLU A 130 -12.85 -4.18 3.51
CA GLU A 130 -13.07 -4.78 4.83
C GLU A 130 -12.17 -4.14 5.92
N GLY A 131 -10.93 -3.81 5.56
CA GLY A 131 -9.95 -3.16 6.44
C GLY A 131 -10.14 -1.65 6.60
N GLY A 132 -11.21 -1.07 6.03
CA GLY A 132 -11.53 0.35 6.17
C GLY A 132 -10.55 1.29 5.45
N LEU A 133 -9.96 0.84 4.34
CA LEU A 133 -9.20 1.73 3.44
C LEU A 133 -10.16 2.60 2.64
N ASN A 134 -9.88 3.90 2.62
CA ASN A 134 -10.62 4.84 1.79
C ASN A 134 -10.34 4.58 0.30
N SER A 135 -11.21 5.08 -0.58
CA SER A 135 -11.05 4.88 -2.04
C SER A 135 -9.71 5.38 -2.60
N PHE A 136 -9.11 6.41 -1.99
CA PHE A 136 -7.78 6.93 -2.37
C PHE A 136 -6.60 6.14 -1.76
N GLU A 137 -6.86 5.33 -0.72
CA GLU A 137 -5.89 4.41 -0.12
C GLU A 137 -5.90 3.05 -0.83
N GLN A 138 -6.91 2.77 -1.65
CA GLN A 138 -6.99 1.55 -2.44
C GLN A 138 -6.09 1.62 -3.67
N VAL A 139 -5.35 0.54 -3.92
CA VAL A 139 -4.42 0.46 -5.05
C VAL A 139 -5.20 0.34 -6.36
N LYS A 140 -4.73 1.04 -7.40
CA LYS A 140 -5.36 1.02 -8.73
C LYS A 140 -4.72 0.03 -9.69
N ALA A 141 -3.46 -0.28 -9.48
CA ALA A 141 -2.71 -1.24 -10.28
C ALA A 141 -1.66 -1.93 -9.40
N ILE A 142 -1.40 -3.19 -9.72
CA ILE A 142 -0.41 -4.01 -9.03
C ILE A 142 0.59 -4.63 -10.02
N HIS A 143 1.81 -4.87 -9.55
CA HIS A 143 2.81 -5.69 -10.23
C HIS A 143 3.17 -6.86 -9.31
N LEU A 144 3.16 -8.09 -9.84
CA LEU A 144 3.56 -9.26 -9.09
C LEU A 144 5.06 -9.48 -9.28
N HIS A 145 5.81 -9.45 -8.18
CA HIS A 145 7.24 -9.66 -8.18
C HIS A 145 7.55 -11.08 -7.68
N PRO A 146 8.28 -11.91 -8.46
CA PRO A 146 8.47 -13.33 -8.13
C PRO A 146 9.45 -13.58 -6.97
N GLU A 147 10.32 -12.62 -6.65
CA GLU A 147 11.34 -12.75 -5.62
C GLU A 147 10.88 -12.14 -4.29
N VAL A 148 11.27 -12.80 -3.19
CA VAL A 148 10.98 -12.33 -1.84
C VAL A 148 11.91 -11.16 -1.51
N LEU A 149 11.38 -10.13 -0.85
CA LEU A 149 12.18 -9.00 -0.37
C LEU A 149 12.96 -9.43 0.86
N THR A 150 14.28 -9.55 0.73
CA THR A 150 15.17 -10.02 1.81
C THR A 150 15.99 -8.89 2.44
N TYR A 151 16.58 -9.17 3.59
CA TYR A 151 17.52 -8.25 4.26
C TYR A 151 18.84 -8.18 3.50
N GLU A 152 19.33 -9.32 3.01
CA GLU A 152 20.60 -9.50 2.31
C GLU A 152 20.64 -8.70 1.00
N ALA A 153 19.53 -8.71 0.24
CA ALA A 153 19.38 -7.91 -0.98
C ALA A 153 19.15 -6.41 -0.68
N GLY A 154 19.06 -6.02 0.59
CA GLY A 154 18.97 -4.63 1.02
C GLY A 154 17.54 -4.08 1.10
N PHE A 155 16.52 -4.85 0.72
CA PHE A 155 15.13 -4.40 0.74
C PHE A 155 14.57 -4.19 2.14
N LEU A 156 15.04 -4.99 3.11
CA LEU A 156 14.58 -4.93 4.49
C LEU A 156 15.63 -4.31 5.45
N THR A 157 15.16 -3.77 6.57
CA THR A 157 15.98 -3.49 7.75
C THR A 157 16.22 -4.79 8.53
N LEU A 158 17.14 -4.75 9.51
CA LEU A 158 17.36 -5.86 10.46
C LEU A 158 16.07 -6.27 11.21
N THR A 159 15.10 -5.36 11.29
CA THR A 159 13.78 -5.56 11.91
C THR A 159 12.70 -5.93 10.89
N SER A 160 13.09 -6.45 9.73
CA SER A 160 12.22 -6.84 8.61
C SER A 160 11.29 -5.74 8.08
N LYS A 161 11.61 -4.47 8.33
CA LYS A 161 10.84 -3.34 7.78
C LYS A 161 11.35 -2.99 6.39
N ILE A 162 10.43 -2.64 5.50
CA ILE A 162 10.77 -2.24 4.13
C ILE A 162 11.59 -0.94 4.14
N LYS A 163 12.78 -0.97 3.53
CA LYS A 163 13.58 0.21 3.21
C LYS A 163 13.01 0.90 1.98
N ARG A 164 12.02 1.77 2.20
CA ARG A 164 11.25 2.43 1.14
C ARG A 164 12.11 3.16 0.11
N ASP A 165 13.13 3.91 0.53
CA ASP A 165 13.97 4.67 -0.40
C ASP A 165 14.73 3.76 -1.37
N PHE A 166 15.11 2.56 -0.92
CA PHE A 166 15.73 1.55 -1.77
C PHE A 166 14.70 0.90 -2.69
N CYS A 167 13.56 0.46 -2.15
CA CYS A 167 12.50 -0.18 -2.92
C CYS A 167 11.94 0.74 -4.03
N LYS A 168 11.76 2.04 -3.73
CA LYS A 168 11.33 3.04 -4.73
C LYS A 168 12.30 3.16 -5.90
N LYS A 169 13.61 3.10 -5.64
CA LYS A 169 14.63 3.18 -6.68
C LYS A 169 14.71 1.88 -7.47
N TYR A 170 14.64 0.74 -6.78
CA TYR A 170 14.70 -0.57 -7.41
C TYR A 170 13.49 -0.81 -8.33
N PHE A 171 12.28 -0.57 -7.84
CA PHE A 171 11.02 -0.77 -8.58
C PHE A 171 10.57 0.46 -9.38
N ALA A 172 11.47 1.41 -9.67
CA ALA A 172 11.09 2.67 -10.29
C ALA A 172 10.38 2.46 -11.65
N LYS A 173 10.90 1.53 -12.45
CA LYS A 173 10.38 1.22 -13.79
C LYS A 173 9.01 0.54 -13.73
N GLU A 174 8.84 -0.39 -12.80
CA GLU A 174 7.59 -1.13 -12.58
C GLU A 174 6.51 -0.16 -12.08
N ILE A 175 6.84 0.70 -11.11
CA ILE A 175 5.94 1.73 -10.58
C ILE A 175 5.51 2.71 -11.67
N GLU A 176 6.45 3.20 -12.49
CA GLU A 176 6.15 4.06 -13.62
C GLU A 176 5.22 3.36 -14.63
N THR A 177 5.50 2.09 -14.94
CA THR A 177 4.66 1.26 -15.81
C THR A 177 3.24 1.12 -15.25
N LEU A 178 3.08 0.90 -13.95
CA LEU A 178 1.78 0.83 -13.30
C LEU A 178 1.02 2.15 -13.42
N PHE A 179 1.70 3.28 -13.19
CA PHE A 179 1.08 4.60 -13.35
C PHE A 179 0.69 4.92 -14.79
N ASN A 180 1.45 4.44 -15.78
CA ASN A 180 1.15 4.66 -17.20
C ASN A 180 0.06 3.72 -17.73
N SER A 181 -0.01 2.49 -17.18
CA SER A 181 -1.04 1.52 -17.54
C SER A 181 -2.44 1.97 -17.11
N TYR A 182 -2.54 2.72 -16.02
CA TYR A 182 -3.78 3.30 -15.53
C TYR A 182 -3.91 4.75 -16.02
N LYS A 183 -4.43 4.94 -17.24
CA LYS A 183 -4.77 6.26 -17.75
C LYS A 183 -5.92 6.83 -16.92
N GLU A 184 -5.63 7.85 -16.12
CA GLU A 184 -6.67 8.73 -15.59
C GLU A 184 -7.37 9.37 -16.80
N TYR A 185 -8.66 9.11 -16.97
CA TYR A 185 -9.50 10.00 -17.76
C TYR A 185 -9.56 11.30 -16.98
N VAL A 186 -8.81 12.30 -17.45
CA VAL A 186 -8.92 13.69 -17.00
C VAL A 186 -10.21 14.28 -17.53
#